data_AF-A0A349JDG0-F1
#
_entry.id   AF-A0A349JDG0-F1
#
_cell.length_a   1.000
_cell.length_b   1.000
_cell.length_c   1.000
_cell.angle_alpha   90.00
_cell.angle_beta   90.00
_cell.angle_gamma   90.00
#
_symmetry.space_group_name_H-M   'P 1'
#
loop_
_entity.id
_entity.type
_entity.pdbx_description
1 polymer ?
#
loop_
_entity_poly.entity_id
_entity_poly.type
_entity_poly.pdbx_seq_one_letter_code
_entity_poly.pdbx_strand_id
1 'polypeptide(L)' 'IHTLNGSGLALPRCLIAVLETWQQADGSVIVPPVLRPYLGGMERICK' A
#
# COMPACT_ATOMS: atom_id res chain seq x y z
N ILE A 1 21.49 -8.66 28.69
CA ILE A 1 20.67 -8.78 27.46
C ILE A 1 20.21 -7.39 27.03
N HIS A 2 20.13 -7.10 25.72
CA HIS A 2 19.67 -5.82 25.19
C HIS A 2 18.46 -6.04 24.28
N THR A 3 17.50 -5.12 24.29
CA THR A 3 16.28 -5.19 23.48
C THR A 3 16.27 -4.07 22.45
N LEU A 4 15.83 -4.37 21.23
CA LEU A 4 15.57 -3.37 20.19
C LEU A 4 14.10 -3.49 19.75
N ASN A 5 13.49 -2.36 19.41
CA ASN A 5 12.20 -2.32 18.73
C ASN A 5 12.24 -1.27 17.61
N GLY A 6 11.45 -1.51 16.57
CA GLY A 6 11.31 -0.63 15.41
C GLY A 6 10.09 -1.04 14.59
N SER A 7 9.35 -0.07 14.09
CA SER A 7 8.14 -0.33 13.31
C SER A 7 8.48 -0.89 11.93
N GLY A 8 7.99 -2.08 11.61
CA GLY A 8 8.03 -2.65 10.25
C GLY A 8 7.02 -1.99 9.30
N LEU A 9 6.09 -1.22 9.86
CA LEU A 9 5.74 0.18 9.55
C LEU A 9 4.43 0.51 10.31
N ALA A 10 4.00 1.77 10.29
CA ALA A 10 2.66 2.13 10.78
C ALA A 10 1.62 1.93 9.67
N LEU A 11 0.76 0.90 9.80
CA LEU A 11 -0.19 0.49 8.76
C LEU A 11 -1.07 1.63 8.22
N PRO A 12 -1.71 2.48 9.06
CA PRO A 12 -2.53 3.58 8.54
C PRO A 12 -1.74 4.57 7.70
N ARG A 13 -0.48 4.83 8.06
CA ARG A 13 0.41 5.73 7.30
C ARG A 13 0.82 5.12 5.96
N CYS A 14 1.09 3.82 5.93
CA CYS A 14 1.40 3.11 4.68
C CYS A 14 0.23 3.13 3.71
N LEU A 15 -0.99 2.91 4.22
CA LEU A 15 -2.18 2.94 3.38
C LEU A 15 -2.32 4.29 2.67
N ILE A 16 -2.24 5.39 3.41
CA ILE A 16 -2.34 6.74 2.84
C ILE A 16 -1.23 6.98 1.81
N ALA A 17 0.03 6.65 2.15
CA ALA A 17 1.14 6.82 1.23
C ALA A 17 0.97 6.03 -0.08
N VAL A 18 0.46 4.79 0.00
CA VAL A 18 0.18 3.97 -1.19
C VAL A 18 -0.94 4.59 -2.02
N LEU A 19 -2.03 5.04 -1.40
CA LEU A 19 -3.15 5.66 -2.10
C LEU A 19 -2.73 6.94 -2.83
N GLU A 20 -2.01 7.83 -2.17
CA GLU A 20 -1.56 9.11 -2.75
C GLU A 20 -0.51 8.90 -3.86
N THR A 21 0.46 8.00 -3.65
CA THR A 21 1.56 7.78 -4.62
C THR A 21 1.09 7.11 -5.90
N TRP A 22 0.07 6.26 -5.83
CA TRP A 22 -0.39 5.45 -6.97
C TRP A 22 -1.74 5.91 -7.54
N GLN A 23 -2.26 7.06 -7.10
CA GLN A 23 -3.47 7.66 -7.63
C GLN A 23 -3.29 8.07 -9.10
N GLN A 24 -4.33 7.84 -9.90
CA GLN A 24 -4.42 8.24 -11.30
C GLN A 24 -5.36 9.45 -11.45
N ALA A 25 -5.25 10.15 -12.58
CA ALA A 25 -6.07 11.34 -12.84
C ALA A 25 -7.59 11.07 -12.86
N ASP A 26 -8.00 9.83 -13.16
CA ASP A 26 -9.40 9.39 -13.11
C ASP A 26 -9.88 9.02 -11.69
N GLY A 27 -9.01 9.16 -10.69
CA GLY A 27 -9.27 8.83 -9.28
C GLY A 27 -9.10 7.35 -8.92
N SER A 28 -8.74 6.48 -9.87
CA SER A 28 -8.35 5.10 -9.57
C SER A 28 -6.98 5.03 -8.91
N VAL A 29 -6.66 3.91 -8.26
CA VAL A 29 -5.34 3.67 -7.67
C VAL A 29 -4.74 2.40 -8.27
N ILE A 30 -3.55 2.50 -8.84
CA ILE A 30 -2.81 1.32 -9.31
C ILE A 30 -2.29 0.55 -8.10
N VAL A 31 -2.52 -0.75 -8.07
CA VAL A 31 -2.02 -1.61 -6.99
C VAL A 31 -0.52 -1.86 -7.22
N PRO A 32 0.36 -1.52 -6.25
CA PRO A 32 1.78 -1.82 -6.34
C PRO A 32 1.99 -3.32 -6.66
N PRO A 33 2.90 -3.68 -7.59
CA PRO A 33 3.07 -5.06 -8.02
C PRO A 33 3.27 -6.05 -6.87
N VAL A 34 3.98 -5.63 -5.81
CA VAL A 34 4.25 -6.43 -4.62
C VAL A 34 3.00 -6.75 -3.78
N LEU A 35 1.92 -5.98 -3.91
CA LEU A 35 0.67 -6.18 -3.16
C LEU A 35 -0.34 -7.05 -3.94
N ARG A 36 -0.19 -7.21 -5.25
CA ARG A 36 -1.15 -7.94 -6.11
C ARG A 36 -1.40 -9.39 -5.67
N PRO A 37 -0.40 -10.19 -5.25
CA PRO A 37 -0.63 -11.56 -4.77
C PRO A 37 -1.55 -11.62 -3.54
N TYR A 38 -1.54 -10.57 -2.72
CA TYR A 38 -2.39 -10.46 -1.52
C TYR A 38 -3.80 -9.96 -1.81
N LEU A 39 -4.05 -9.46 -3.04
CA LEU A 39 -5.33 -8.91 -3.49
C LEU A 39 -5.92 -9.73 -4.65
N GLY A 40 -5.59 -11.02 -4.74
CA GLY A 40 -6.15 -11.91 -5.77
C GLY A 40 -5.72 -11.56 -7.20
N GLY A 41 -4.55 -10.96 -7.36
CA GLY A 41 -4.05 -10.51 -8.67
C GLY A 41 -4.62 -9.16 -9.12
N MET A 42 -5.39 -8.46 -8.28
CA MET A 42 -5.95 -7.15 -8.61
C MET A 42 -4.85 -6.14 -8.94
N GLU A 43 -4.99 -5.46 -10.09
CA GLU A 43 -4.00 -4.47 -10.56
C GLU A 43 -4.44 -3.03 -10.32
N ARG A 44 -5.73 -2.76 -10.11
CA ARG A 44 -6.29 -1.42 -9.97
C ARG A 44 -7.51 -1.40 -9.05
N ILE A 45 -7.61 -0.38 -8.22
CA ILE A 45 -8.76 -0.06 -7.39
C ILE A 45 -9.55 1.06 -8.10
N CYS A 46 -10.80 0.79 -8.42
CA CYS A 46 -11.72 1.74 -9.05
C CYS A 46 -12.84 2.14 -8.07
N LYS A 47 -13.52 3.24 -8.38
CA LYS A 47 -14.78 3.62 -7.73
C LYS A 47 -15.90 2.64 -8.05
#